data_AF-A0ABD2UL44-F1
#
_entry.id   AF-A0ABD2UL44-F1
#
_cell.length_a   1.000
_cell.length_b   1.000
_cell.length_c   1.000
_cell.angle_alpha   90.00
_cell.angle_beta   90.00
_cell.angle_gamma   90.00
#
_symmetry.space_group_name_H-M   'P 1'
#
loop_
_entity.id
_entity.type
_entity.pdbx_description
1 polymer ?
#
loop_
_entity_poly.entity_id
_entity_poly.type
_entity_poly.pdbx_seq_one_letter_code
_entity_poly.pdbx_strand_id
1 'polypeptide(L)'
;MDEIVKKDQEEKLQKGKEKAEACLYTMIKVARDEDLAEQIGKEIYFDLVDHDKVRTFCIEKQKPFTQLKEEVAKAFGIPVQFQRYWIWAKRQNHTYRPARVLTAQEEIQPVGELREVSNKWNNDELKLFLEVELCLDLRPLHPAGKTTREEILLFFKLYDPLKETIRYYILLLNR
;
A
#
# COMPACT_ATOMS: atom_id res chain seq x y z
N MET A 1 -8.82 29.13 -41.35
CA MET A 1 -8.35 29.49 -39.99
C MET A 1 -9.31 29.01 -38.91
N ASP A 2 -10.61 28.92 -39.17
CA ASP A 2 -11.61 28.51 -38.16
C ASP A 2 -11.60 27.02 -37.78
N GLU A 3 -11.18 26.11 -38.69
CA GLU A 3 -11.08 24.67 -38.37
C GLU A 3 -9.97 24.34 -37.36
N ILE A 4 -8.85 25.05 -37.42
CA ILE A 4 -7.71 24.83 -36.51
C ILE A 4 -8.08 25.28 -35.09
N VAL A 5 -8.81 26.39 -34.97
CA VAL A 5 -9.27 26.93 -33.68
C VAL A 5 -10.34 26.03 -33.05
N LYS A 6 -11.29 25.51 -33.85
CA LYS A 6 -12.27 24.52 -33.37
C LYS A 6 -11.61 23.24 -32.87
N LYS A 7 -10.65 22.70 -33.63
CA LYS A 7 -9.93 21.47 -33.26
C LYS A 7 -9.09 21.65 -31.99
N ASP A 8 -8.47 22.81 -31.80
CA ASP A 8 -7.71 23.13 -30.56
C ASP A 8 -8.63 23.28 -29.33
N GLN A 9 -9.82 23.85 -29.50
CA GLN A 9 -10.83 23.92 -28.43
C GLN A 9 -11.38 22.54 -28.06
N GLU A 10 -11.63 21.68 -29.06
CA GLU A 10 -12.14 20.33 -28.87
C GLU A 10 -11.09 19.42 -28.17
N GLU A 11 -9.81 19.54 -28.54
CA GLU A 11 -8.70 18.87 -27.84
C GLU A 11 -8.54 19.35 -26.39
N LYS A 12 -8.68 20.65 -26.12
CA LYS A 12 -8.63 21.19 -24.75
C LYS A 12 -9.80 20.71 -23.90
N LEU A 13 -11.00 20.62 -24.49
CA LEU A 13 -12.18 20.10 -23.82
C LEU A 13 -12.02 18.61 -23.52
N GLN A 14 -11.47 17.84 -24.46
CA GLN A 14 -11.21 16.41 -24.30
C GLN A 14 -10.12 16.14 -23.25
N LYS A 15 -8.98 16.85 -23.31
CA LYS A 15 -7.95 16.81 -22.26
C LYS A 15 -8.49 17.25 -20.90
N GLY A 16 -9.46 18.18 -20.87
CA GLY A 16 -10.15 18.60 -19.66
C GLY A 16 -11.00 17.47 -19.06
N LYS A 17 -11.75 16.76 -19.90
CA LYS A 17 -12.56 15.58 -19.50
C LYS A 17 -11.69 14.44 -19.02
N GLU A 18 -10.61 14.11 -19.73
CA GLU A 18 -9.66 13.06 -19.35
C GLU A 18 -8.96 13.38 -18.02
N LYS A 19 -8.58 14.65 -17.79
CA LYS A 19 -8.05 15.09 -16.49
C LYS A 19 -9.07 15.02 -15.36
N ALA A 20 -10.33 15.35 -15.65
CA ALA A 20 -11.41 15.24 -14.67
C ALA A 20 -11.68 13.78 -14.29
N GLU A 21 -11.73 12.88 -15.27
CA GLU A 21 -11.87 11.44 -15.06
C GLU A 21 -10.66 10.85 -14.32
N ALA A 22 -9.43 11.20 -14.69
CA ALA A 22 -8.22 10.77 -13.98
C ALA A 22 -8.17 11.28 -12.54
N CYS A 23 -8.77 12.44 -12.24
CA CYS A 23 -8.89 12.95 -10.89
C CYS A 23 -9.83 12.13 -10.00
N LEU A 24 -10.72 11.32 -10.58
CA LEU A 24 -11.63 10.45 -9.82
C LEU A 24 -10.94 9.20 -9.28
N TYR A 25 -9.80 8.82 -9.85
CA TYR A 25 -9.06 7.61 -9.46
C TYR A 25 -7.82 7.96 -8.65
N THR A 26 -7.36 6.99 -7.87
CA THR A 26 -6.09 7.06 -7.15
C THR A 26 -5.32 5.76 -7.31
N MET A 27 -4.00 5.88 -7.34
CA MET A 27 -3.07 4.76 -7.44
C MET A 27 -2.61 4.38 -6.04
N ILE A 28 -2.78 3.11 -5.71
CA ILE A 28 -2.43 2.55 -4.41
C ILE A 28 -1.38 1.47 -4.63
N LYS A 29 -0.22 1.64 -4.01
CA LYS A 29 0.90 0.70 -4.08
C LYS A 29 0.85 -0.22 -2.87
N VAL A 30 0.77 -1.54 -3.11
CA VAL A 30 0.64 -2.54 -2.04
C VAL A 30 1.87 -3.45 -2.08
N ALA A 31 2.68 -3.40 -1.03
CA ALA A 31 3.83 -4.27 -0.82
C ALA A 31 3.46 -5.47 0.07
N ARG A 32 4.03 -6.64 -0.19
CA ARG A 32 3.85 -7.88 0.59
C ARG A 32 5.17 -8.43 1.11
N ASP A 33 5.10 -9.43 1.97
CA ASP A 33 6.27 -10.12 2.50
C ASP A 33 7.17 -10.71 1.39
N GLU A 34 6.55 -11.25 0.34
CA GLU A 34 7.28 -11.78 -0.82
C GLU A 34 8.09 -10.70 -1.55
N ASP A 35 7.52 -9.50 -1.71
CA ASP A 35 8.20 -8.38 -2.39
C ASP A 35 9.45 -7.94 -1.59
N LEU A 36 9.35 -7.95 -0.26
CA LEU A 36 10.47 -7.62 0.63
C LEU A 36 11.55 -8.69 0.55
N ALA A 37 11.17 -9.97 0.62
CA ALA A 37 12.10 -11.10 0.50
C ALA A 37 12.83 -11.14 -0.85
N GLU A 38 12.18 -10.72 -1.94
CA GLU A 38 12.78 -10.72 -3.27
C GLU A 38 13.80 -9.59 -3.48
N GLN A 39 13.55 -8.42 -2.90
CA GLN A 39 14.32 -7.19 -3.15
C GLN A 39 15.42 -6.92 -2.12
N ILE A 40 15.20 -7.29 -0.85
CA ILE A 40 16.16 -7.08 0.24
C ILE A 40 17.44 -7.89 -0.05
N GLY A 41 18.59 -7.21 0.02
CA GLY A 41 19.90 -7.83 -0.19
C GLY A 41 20.29 -8.01 -1.65
N LYS A 42 19.46 -7.55 -2.61
CA LYS A 42 19.82 -7.45 -4.03
C LYS A 42 19.86 -6.01 -4.48
N GLU A 43 18.67 -5.40 -4.55
CA GLU A 43 18.47 -4.05 -5.08
C GLU A 43 18.35 -3.03 -3.95
N ILE A 44 17.94 -3.46 -2.76
CA ILE A 44 17.71 -2.59 -1.60
C ILE A 44 18.44 -3.12 -0.36
N TYR A 45 19.14 -2.20 0.31
CA TYR A 45 19.88 -2.45 1.55
C TYR A 45 19.28 -1.73 2.74
N PHE A 46 19.01 -0.42 2.62
CA PHE A 46 18.49 0.38 3.73
C PHE A 46 16.98 0.29 3.86
N ASP A 47 16.23 0.57 2.80
CA ASP A 47 14.77 0.47 2.81
C ASP A 47 14.30 -1.00 2.87
N LEU A 48 13.00 -1.22 2.93
CA LEU A 48 12.41 -2.56 2.88
C LEU A 48 12.06 -2.96 1.45
N VAL A 49 11.56 -2.03 0.64
CA VAL A 49 11.04 -2.33 -0.69
C VAL A 49 11.09 -1.10 -1.60
N ASP A 50 11.21 -1.33 -2.91
CA ASP A 50 11.06 -0.36 -3.97
C ASP A 50 9.58 -0.28 -4.30
N HIS A 51 8.94 0.81 -3.92
CA HIS A 51 7.52 1.01 -4.16
C HIS A 51 7.15 1.14 -5.64
N ASP A 52 8.12 1.36 -6.54
CA ASP A 52 7.84 1.41 -7.97
C ASP A 52 7.82 0.01 -8.60
N LYS A 53 8.33 -1.00 -7.89
CA LYS A 53 8.36 -2.41 -8.33
C LYS A 53 7.27 -3.26 -7.69
N VAL A 54 6.48 -2.73 -6.75
CA VAL A 54 5.36 -3.46 -6.14
C VAL A 54 4.08 -3.31 -6.96
N ARG A 55 3.12 -4.18 -6.70
CA ARG A 55 1.82 -4.15 -7.38
C ARG A 55 1.08 -2.84 -7.07
N THR A 56 0.58 -2.21 -8.13
CA THR A 56 -0.24 -1.01 -8.03
C THR A 56 -1.70 -1.31 -8.40
N PHE A 57 -2.63 -0.76 -7.62
CA PHE A 57 -4.07 -0.86 -7.80
C PHE A 57 -4.64 0.52 -8.13
N CYS A 58 -5.53 0.58 -9.11
CA CYS A 58 -6.23 1.80 -9.49
C CYS A 58 -7.68 1.70 -9.00
N ILE A 59 -8.09 2.59 -8.10
CA ILE A 59 -9.43 2.60 -7.51
C ILE A 59 -10.00 4.01 -7.49
N GLU A 60 -11.32 4.10 -7.70
CA GLU A 60 -12.07 5.34 -7.58
C GLU A 60 -12.01 5.88 -6.14
N LYS A 61 -11.65 7.14 -5.97
CA LYS A 61 -11.48 7.80 -4.67
C LYS A 61 -12.72 7.73 -3.77
N GLN A 62 -13.91 7.71 -4.37
CA GLN A 62 -15.20 7.66 -3.67
C GLN A 62 -15.56 6.26 -3.17
N LYS A 63 -14.90 5.21 -3.67
CA LYS A 63 -15.19 3.84 -3.23
C LYS A 63 -14.59 3.59 -1.84
N PRO A 64 -15.26 2.78 -1.01
CA PRO A 64 -14.73 2.41 0.29
C PRO A 64 -13.48 1.54 0.15
N PHE A 65 -12.64 1.55 1.17
CA PHE A 65 -11.41 0.73 1.19
C PHE A 65 -11.70 -0.77 1.13
N THR A 66 -12.88 -1.23 1.57
CA THR A 66 -13.33 -2.61 1.37
C THR A 66 -13.26 -3.08 -0.08
N GLN A 67 -13.53 -2.20 -1.05
CA GLN A 67 -13.39 -2.53 -2.47
C GLN A 67 -11.94 -2.83 -2.85
N LEU A 68 -10.98 -2.12 -2.26
CA LEU A 68 -9.56 -2.44 -2.44
C LEU A 68 -9.25 -3.83 -1.91
N LYS A 69 -9.76 -4.18 -0.71
CA LYS A 69 -9.53 -5.50 -0.13
C LYS A 69 -10.02 -6.62 -1.05
N GLU A 70 -11.16 -6.43 -1.74
CA GLU A 70 -11.67 -7.37 -2.73
C GLU A 70 -10.77 -7.49 -3.98
N GLU A 71 -10.31 -6.37 -4.53
CA GLU A 71 -9.41 -6.38 -5.69
C GLU A 71 -8.05 -7.00 -5.36
N VAL A 72 -7.53 -6.73 -4.15
CA VAL A 72 -6.34 -7.37 -3.61
C VAL A 72 -6.57 -8.87 -3.40
N ALA A 73 -7.77 -9.26 -2.94
CA ALA A 73 -8.12 -10.68 -2.78
C ALA A 73 -8.11 -11.42 -4.13
N LYS A 74 -8.66 -10.80 -5.18
CA LYS A 74 -8.64 -11.37 -6.53
C LYS A 74 -7.22 -11.43 -7.10
N ALA A 75 -6.42 -10.39 -6.90
CA ALA A 75 -5.09 -10.27 -7.48
C ALA A 75 -4.05 -11.21 -6.83
N PHE A 76 -4.12 -11.39 -5.51
CA PHE A 76 -3.15 -12.20 -4.76
C PHE A 76 -3.71 -13.53 -4.25
N GLY A 77 -5.01 -13.78 -4.40
CA GLY A 77 -5.66 -14.99 -3.87
C GLY A 77 -5.78 -15.02 -2.35
N ILE A 78 -5.69 -13.88 -1.68
CA ILE A 78 -5.72 -13.78 -0.21
C ILE A 78 -7.13 -13.32 0.22
N PRO A 79 -7.92 -14.13 0.93
CA PRO A 79 -9.25 -13.71 1.39
C PRO A 79 -9.22 -12.46 2.27
N VAL A 80 -10.22 -11.58 2.12
CA VAL A 80 -10.32 -10.28 2.80
C VAL A 80 -10.14 -10.38 4.33
N GLN A 81 -10.61 -11.46 4.94
CA GLN A 81 -10.51 -11.72 6.37
C GLN A 81 -9.09 -11.96 6.90
N PHE A 82 -8.14 -12.32 6.02
CA PHE A 82 -6.73 -12.51 6.36
C PHE A 82 -5.86 -11.33 5.92
N GLN A 83 -6.47 -10.26 5.41
CA GLN A 83 -5.75 -9.08 4.94
C GLN A 83 -5.73 -8.01 6.03
N ARG A 84 -4.52 -7.66 6.46
CA ARG A 84 -4.26 -6.56 7.36
C ARG A 84 -3.35 -5.55 6.71
N TYR A 85 -3.73 -4.27 6.77
CA TYR A 85 -3.03 -3.22 6.06
C TYR A 85 -2.29 -2.30 7.01
N TRP A 86 -1.04 -2.01 6.68
CA TRP A 86 -0.21 -1.04 7.37
C TRP A 86 0.06 0.14 6.45
N ILE A 87 -0.05 1.35 6.98
CA ILE A 87 0.27 2.58 6.28
C ILE A 87 1.78 2.81 6.36
N TRP A 88 2.41 3.07 5.22
CA TRP A 88 3.81 3.48 5.18
C TRP A 88 3.97 4.93 5.59
N ALA A 89 5.03 5.22 6.35
CA ALA A 89 5.46 6.59 6.61
C ALA A 89 6.93 6.78 6.25
N LYS A 90 7.24 7.96 5.72
CA LYS A 90 8.62 8.38 5.51
C LYS A 90 9.22 8.84 6.83
N ARG A 91 10.39 8.33 7.18
CA ARG A 91 11.16 8.76 8.35
C ARG A 91 12.05 9.96 8.00
N GLN A 92 12.62 10.60 9.03
CA GLN A 92 13.56 11.73 8.86
C GLN A 92 14.80 11.35 8.04
N ASN A 93 15.29 10.12 8.16
CA ASN A 93 16.41 9.60 7.37
C ASN A 93 16.04 9.17 5.93
N HIS A 94 14.89 9.62 5.44
CA HIS A 94 14.38 9.35 4.10
C HIS A 94 14.10 7.87 3.76
N THR A 95 14.05 6.99 4.74
CA THR A 95 13.55 5.60 4.54
C THR A 95 12.05 5.52 4.77
N TYR A 96 11.36 4.65 4.05
CA TYR A 96 9.95 4.34 4.27
C TYR A 96 9.82 3.13 5.21
N ARG A 97 8.86 3.15 6.13
CA ARG A 97 8.54 1.98 6.97
C ARG A 97 7.03 1.86 7.21
N PRO A 98 6.49 0.64 7.37
CA PRO A 98 5.16 0.43 7.92
C PRO A 98 5.10 1.05 9.31
N ALA A 99 4.18 1.97 9.53
CA ALA A 99 4.15 2.82 10.72
C ALA A 99 2.99 2.47 11.66
N ARG A 100 1.79 2.27 11.10
CA ARG A 100 0.60 1.89 11.86
C ARG A 100 -0.35 1.06 11.01
N VAL A 101 -1.12 0.23 11.69
CA VAL A 101 -2.24 -0.51 11.08
C VAL A 101 -3.36 0.45 10.70
N LEU A 102 -4.08 0.12 9.64
CA LEU A 102 -5.32 0.77 9.24
C LEU A 102 -6.43 0.38 10.23
N THR A 103 -7.18 1.36 10.73
CA THR A 103 -8.25 1.10 11.70
C THR A 103 -9.54 0.64 11.01
N ALA A 104 -10.42 -0.06 11.73
CA ALA A 104 -11.71 -0.50 11.18
C ALA A 104 -12.58 0.67 10.68
N GLN A 105 -12.50 1.83 11.34
CA GLN A 105 -13.22 3.04 10.90
C GLN A 105 -12.67 3.56 9.57
N GLU A 106 -11.34 3.53 9.41
CA GLU A 106 -10.66 3.91 8.16
C GLU A 106 -10.99 2.95 7.02
N GLU A 107 -11.12 1.64 7.28
CA GLU A 107 -11.50 0.67 6.24
C GLU A 107 -12.89 0.91 5.63
N ILE A 108 -13.76 1.65 6.32
CA ILE A 108 -15.12 1.98 5.84
C ILE A 108 -15.12 3.30 5.06
N GLN A 109 -14.11 4.16 5.24
CA GLN A 109 -14.04 5.45 4.56
C GLN A 109 -13.70 5.30 3.07
N PRO A 110 -14.04 6.31 2.24
CA PRO A 110 -13.56 6.40 0.88
C PRO A 110 -12.02 6.40 0.82
N VAL A 111 -11.46 5.70 -0.17
CA VAL A 111 -10.01 5.61 -0.36
C VAL A 111 -9.36 6.99 -0.54
N GLY A 112 -10.09 7.95 -1.14
CA GLY A 112 -9.63 9.32 -1.31
C GLY A 112 -9.34 10.02 0.02
N GLU A 113 -10.13 9.75 1.06
CA GLU A 113 -9.98 10.37 2.39
C GLU A 113 -8.84 9.72 3.19
N LEU A 114 -8.61 8.41 3.00
CA LEU A 114 -7.47 7.71 3.61
C LEU A 114 -6.12 8.28 3.16
N ARG A 115 -6.04 8.80 1.94
CA ARG A 115 -4.85 9.49 1.44
C ARG A 115 -4.58 10.79 2.21
N GLU A 116 -5.60 11.51 2.65
CA GLU A 116 -5.45 12.79 3.35
C GLU A 116 -5.02 12.59 4.81
N VAL A 117 -5.51 11.52 5.46
CA VAL A 117 -5.18 11.19 6.86
C VAL A 117 -3.79 10.55 7.01
N SER A 118 -3.31 9.85 5.97
CA SER A 118 -2.01 9.15 5.99
C SER A 118 -0.82 10.06 5.68
N ASN A 119 -1.00 11.17 4.95
CA ASN A 119 0.09 12.00 4.44
C ASN A 119 0.12 13.40 5.06
N LYS A 120 0.94 13.59 6.10
CA LYS A 120 1.38 14.94 6.53
C LYS A 120 2.40 15.59 5.57
N TRP A 121 2.92 14.86 4.60
CA TRP A 121 4.04 15.28 3.75
C TRP A 121 3.81 14.88 2.29
N ASN A 122 2.91 15.59 1.61
CA ASN A 122 2.84 15.76 0.14
C ASN A 122 3.38 14.59 -0.72
N ASN A 123 2.72 13.43 -0.66
CA ASN A 123 2.92 12.41 -1.68
C ASN A 123 1.57 12.04 -2.29
N ASP A 124 1.49 12.02 -3.61
CA ASP A 124 0.22 11.83 -4.33
C ASP A 124 -0.30 10.39 -4.28
N GLU A 125 0.51 9.47 -3.75
CA GLU A 125 0.27 8.02 -3.77
C GLU A 125 0.04 7.46 -2.37
N LEU A 126 -0.99 6.63 -2.20
CA LEU A 126 -1.20 5.84 -0.99
C LEU A 126 -0.34 4.58 -1.06
N LYS A 127 0.55 4.40 -0.08
CA LYS A 127 1.43 3.25 0.02
C LYS A 127 1.02 2.39 1.21
N LEU A 128 0.81 1.10 0.97
CA LEU A 128 0.36 0.14 1.95
C LEU A 128 1.28 -1.08 2.01
N PHE A 129 1.42 -1.66 3.19
CA PHE A 129 2.00 -2.99 3.39
C PHE A 129 0.88 -3.94 3.78
N LEU A 130 0.75 -5.05 3.04
CA LEU A 130 -0.21 -6.10 3.30
C LEU A 130 0.47 -7.17 4.18
N GLU A 131 0.03 -7.23 5.42
CA GLU A 131 0.28 -8.35 6.32
C GLU A 131 -0.80 -9.40 6.09
N VAL A 132 -0.36 -10.65 5.90
CA VAL A 132 -1.26 -11.79 5.70
C VAL A 132 -1.35 -12.58 6.99
N GLU A 133 -2.49 -12.47 7.68
CA GLU A 133 -2.74 -13.16 8.95
C GLU A 133 -3.14 -14.63 8.71
N LEU A 134 -2.20 -15.44 8.21
CA LEU A 134 -2.40 -16.89 8.09
C LEU A 134 -1.98 -17.57 9.39
N CYS A 135 -2.95 -17.85 10.25
CA CYS A 135 -2.73 -18.78 11.36
C CYS A 135 -2.70 -20.23 10.82
N LEU A 136 -1.95 -21.12 11.48
CA LEU A 136 -1.81 -22.56 11.10
C LEU A 136 -3.17 -23.28 10.99
N ASP A 137 -4.22 -22.74 11.62
CA ASP A 137 -5.59 -23.23 11.63
C ASP A 137 -6.54 -22.47 10.69
N LEU A 138 -6.01 -21.64 9.78
CA LEU A 138 -6.77 -20.81 8.82
C LEU A 138 -7.78 -19.86 9.48
N ARG A 139 -7.49 -19.42 10.71
CA ARG A 139 -8.27 -18.36 11.39
C ARG A 139 -7.51 -17.04 11.33
N PRO A 140 -8.20 -15.90 11.24
CA PRO A 140 -7.54 -14.61 11.43
C PRO A 140 -6.85 -14.59 12.79
N LEU A 141 -5.59 -14.17 12.82
CA LEU A 141 -4.80 -14.10 14.05
C LEU A 141 -5.43 -13.12 15.04
N HIS A 142 -6.10 -12.08 14.53
CA HIS A 142 -6.71 -11.03 15.34
C HIS A 142 -8.22 -10.89 15.08
N PRO A 143 -9.06 -10.79 16.13
CA PRO A 143 -10.45 -10.43 15.97
C PRO A 143 -10.58 -9.05 15.31
N ALA A 144 -11.46 -8.92 14.31
CA ALA A 144 -11.73 -7.65 13.64
C ALA A 144 -12.05 -6.55 14.67
N GLY A 145 -11.30 -5.44 14.61
CA GLY A 145 -11.54 -4.25 15.43
C GLY A 145 -10.77 -4.15 16.76
N LYS A 146 -9.91 -5.11 17.10
CA LYS A 146 -9.02 -5.02 18.27
C LYS A 146 -7.57 -4.73 17.85
N THR A 147 -7.29 -3.50 17.42
CA THR A 147 -5.90 -3.00 17.40
C THR A 147 -5.56 -2.62 18.83
N THR A 148 -4.77 -3.44 19.54
CA THR A 148 -4.20 -2.99 20.81
C THR A 148 -3.24 -1.84 20.50
N ARG A 149 -3.24 -0.80 21.35
CA ARG A 149 -2.44 0.43 21.15
C ARG A 149 -0.92 0.20 21.11
N GLU A 150 -0.46 -1.05 21.13
CA GLU A 150 0.91 -1.47 21.42
C GLU A 150 1.40 -2.60 20.51
N GLU A 151 0.88 -2.72 19.30
CA GLU A 151 1.39 -3.69 18.33
C GLU A 151 2.67 -3.17 17.68
N ILE A 152 3.73 -3.98 17.74
CA ILE A 152 5.04 -3.65 17.17
C ILE A 152 5.35 -4.64 16.07
N LEU A 153 5.55 -4.12 14.85
CA LEU A 153 6.03 -4.90 13.72
C LEU A 153 7.56 -4.78 13.62
N LEU A 154 8.24 -5.90 13.80
CA LEU A 154 9.70 -6.00 13.73
C LEU A 154 10.15 -6.67 12.43
N PHE A 155 11.17 -6.08 11.83
CA PHE A 155 11.78 -6.48 10.57
C PHE A 155 13.20 -6.95 10.86
N PHE A 156 13.51 -8.22 10.61
CA PHE A 156 14.83 -8.79 10.82
C PHE A 156 15.54 -9.01 9.49
N LYS A 157 16.76 -8.51 9.37
CA LYS A 157 17.68 -8.77 8.25
C LYS A 157 18.85 -9.59 8.78
N LEU A 158 18.96 -10.84 8.35
CA LEU A 158 20.02 -11.76 8.73
C LEU A 158 21.05 -11.82 7.60
N TYR A 159 22.24 -11.30 7.84
CA TYR A 159 23.35 -11.39 6.89
C TYR A 159 24.10 -12.72 7.05
N ASP A 160 24.25 -13.46 5.95
CA ASP A 160 25.05 -14.68 5.84
C ASP A 160 26.41 -14.31 5.20
N PRO A 161 27.49 -14.21 5.98
CA PRO A 161 28.79 -13.74 5.49
C PRO A 161 29.47 -14.73 4.55
N LEU A 162 29.11 -16.03 4.61
CA LEU A 162 29.71 -17.04 3.73
C LEU A 162 29.12 -17.00 2.33
N LYS A 163 27.85 -16.59 2.24
CA LYS A 163 27.14 -16.47 0.95
C LYS A 163 27.03 -15.02 0.47
N GLU A 164 27.46 -14.08 1.29
CA GLU A 164 27.28 -12.64 1.08
C GLU A 164 25.82 -12.27 0.76
N THR A 165 24.87 -12.94 1.43
CA THR A 165 23.42 -12.75 1.19
C THR A 165 22.71 -12.27 2.43
N ILE A 166 21.64 -11.49 2.25
CA ILE A 166 20.75 -11.07 3.34
C ILE A 166 19.45 -11.86 3.22
N ARG A 167 19.03 -12.49 4.32
CA ARG A 167 17.71 -13.12 4.47
C ARG A 167 16.82 -12.24 5.33
N TYR A 168 15.53 -12.30 5.08
CA TYR A 168 14.55 -11.42 5.68
C TYR A 168 13.48 -12.20 6.44
N TYR A 169 13.07 -11.69 7.60
CA TYR A 169 12.01 -12.26 8.44
C TYR A 169 11.18 -11.14 9.09
N ILE A 170 9.89 -11.39 9.26
CA ILE A 170 8.95 -10.51 9.98
C ILE A 170 8.53 -11.17 11.29
N LEU A 171 8.45 -10.36 12.35
CA LEU A 171 7.81 -10.75 13.60
C LEU A 171 6.81 -9.69 14.03
N LEU A 172 5.57 -10.09 14.24
CA LEU A 172 4.57 -9.27 14.91
C LEU A 172 4.62 -9.58 16.42
N LEU A 173 4.86 -8.55 17.23
CA LEU A 173 4.81 -8.66 18.68
C LEU A 173 3.56 -7.95 19.21
N ASN A 174 2.79 -8.70 20.01
CA ASN A 174 1.68 -8.18 20.80
C ASN A 174 2.18 -8.00 22.24
N ARG A 175 2.06 -6.79 22.78
CA ARG A 175 2.25 -6.54 24.22
C ARG A 175 0.98 -6.82 25.00
#